data_AF-A0A9E0MK63-F1
#
_entry.id   AF-A0A9E0MK63-F1
#
_cell.length_a   1.000
_cell.length_b   1.000
_cell.length_c   1.000
_cell.angle_alpha   90.00
_cell.angle_beta   90.00
_cell.angle_gamma   90.00
#
_symmetry.space_group_name_H-M   'P 1'
#
loop_
_entity.id
_entity.type
_entity.pdbx_description
1 polymer ?
#
loop_
_entity_poly.entity_id
_entity_poly.type
_entity_poly.pdbx_seq_one_letter_code
_entity_poly.pdbx_strand_id
1 'polypeptide(L)'
;MPRAFALALIALLGCPSATPRAPTAGGGVSGGPTGGGGGSGSGGPTRPPPDGGGGGDRDPTPPVRGATPTSCPAPSCVFHAGTVTGGTYQVCTASGAGACFHFGPRCAPADGCMFDPASQRYRACAQPSEGACASFGASCTPAGGCAFDPRDGQHRTCEQWSDGRCTRWGAACAP
;
A
#
# COMPACT_ATOMS: atom_id res chain seq x y z
N MET A 1 -39.46 28.71 -19.94
CA MET A 1 -39.48 29.62 -18.77
C MET A 1 -38.09 29.62 -18.15
N PRO A 2 -37.25 30.65 -18.33
CA PRO A 2 -35.91 30.68 -17.74
C PRO A 2 -36.00 31.18 -16.30
N ARG A 3 -35.42 30.46 -15.34
CA ARG A 3 -35.26 30.93 -13.97
C ARG A 3 -33.79 31.04 -13.62
N ALA A 4 -33.50 32.20 -13.03
CA ALA A 4 -32.22 32.85 -12.90
C ALA A 4 -31.32 32.23 -11.81
N PHE A 5 -30.04 32.55 -11.98
CA PHE A 5 -28.90 32.36 -11.09
C PHE A 5 -29.16 32.78 -9.64
N ALA A 6 -28.59 32.03 -8.70
CA ALA A 6 -28.23 32.52 -7.37
C ALA A 6 -26.80 32.05 -7.03
N LEU A 7 -25.85 32.96 -7.23
CA LEU A 7 -24.47 32.87 -6.72
C LEU A 7 -24.50 33.20 -5.23
N ALA A 8 -24.19 32.24 -4.37
CA ALA A 8 -23.92 32.47 -2.96
C ALA A 8 -22.40 32.47 -2.74
N LEU A 9 -21.85 33.67 -2.60
CA LEU A 9 -20.47 33.93 -2.22
C LEU A 9 -20.41 33.88 -0.68
N ILE A 10 -19.77 32.88 -0.10
CA ILE A 10 -19.47 32.84 1.34
C ILE A 10 -17.96 32.88 1.50
N ALA A 11 -17.46 34.08 1.81
CA ALA A 11 -16.14 34.29 2.39
C ALA A 11 -16.27 34.16 3.91
N LEU A 12 -15.57 33.18 4.50
CA LEU A 12 -15.34 33.15 5.94
C LEU A 12 -13.85 32.99 6.21
N LEU A 13 -13.30 34.10 6.70
CA LEU A 13 -12.03 34.24 7.38
C LEU A 13 -11.97 33.34 8.63
N GLY A 14 -10.81 32.75 8.90
CA GLY A 14 -10.49 32.28 10.25
C GLY A 14 -9.48 31.14 10.32
N CYS A 15 -8.19 31.45 10.36
CA CYS A 15 -7.16 30.53 10.82
C CYS A 15 -7.22 30.37 12.34
N PRO A 16 -7.05 29.15 12.87
CA PRO A 16 -6.24 28.98 14.07
C PRO A 16 -4.97 28.19 13.74
N SER A 17 -3.82 28.84 13.98
CA SER A 17 -2.51 28.20 14.04
C SER A 17 -2.50 27.22 15.23
N ALA A 18 -2.45 25.92 14.93
CA ALA A 18 -2.29 24.90 15.96
C ALA A 18 -0.80 24.73 16.31
N THR A 19 -0.46 25.05 17.56
CA THR A 19 0.84 24.80 18.18
C THR A 19 1.13 23.29 18.20
N PRO A 20 2.29 22.81 17.72
CA PRO A 20 2.66 21.40 17.89
C PRO A 20 2.94 21.09 19.37
N ARG A 21 2.10 20.25 19.98
CA ARG A 21 2.40 19.63 21.28
C ARG A 21 3.40 18.49 21.03
N ALA A 22 4.54 18.55 21.73
CA ALA A 22 5.49 17.46 21.80
C ALA A 22 4.82 16.19 22.37
N PRO A 23 5.12 14.98 21.84
CA PRO A 23 4.62 13.75 22.41
C PRO A 23 5.29 13.47 23.76
N THR A 24 4.47 13.37 24.80
CA THR A 24 4.87 12.87 26.13
C THR A 24 5.22 11.39 26.01
N ALA A 25 6.46 11.04 26.33
CA ALA A 25 6.88 9.66 26.52
C ALA A 25 6.17 9.07 27.75
N GLY A 26 5.11 8.30 27.52
CA GLY A 26 4.42 7.52 28.53
C GLY A 26 4.86 6.07 28.46
N GLY A 27 5.73 5.65 29.39
CA GLY A 27 6.01 4.25 29.64
C GLY A 27 4.78 3.55 30.24
N GLY A 28 4.50 2.34 29.75
CA GLY A 28 3.41 1.48 30.23
C GLY A 28 3.79 0.02 30.03
N VAL A 29 3.91 -0.67 31.15
CA VAL A 29 4.43 -2.03 31.37
C VAL A 29 3.44 -3.14 31.02
N SER A 30 4.00 -4.28 30.62
CA SER A 30 3.64 -5.67 30.98
C SER A 30 2.22 -6.23 30.72
N GLY A 31 2.15 -7.28 29.91
CA GLY A 31 1.08 -8.29 29.96
C GLY A 31 1.11 -9.30 28.81
N GLY A 32 1.54 -10.54 29.08
CA GLY A 32 1.45 -11.70 28.17
C GLY A 32 0.01 -12.20 27.96
N PRO A 33 -0.24 -13.23 27.12
CA PRO A 33 0.36 -14.55 27.34
C PRO A 33 0.98 -15.23 26.10
N THR A 34 1.90 -16.14 26.39
CA THR A 34 2.45 -17.19 25.53
C THR A 34 1.36 -18.20 25.14
N GLY A 35 0.96 -18.21 23.87
CA GLY A 35 0.18 -19.28 23.27
C GLY A 35 1.11 -20.27 22.56
N GLY A 36 1.44 -21.37 23.24
CA GLY A 36 2.14 -22.51 22.65
C GLY A 36 1.19 -23.35 21.81
N GLY A 37 1.50 -23.50 20.53
CA GLY A 37 0.85 -24.46 19.62
C GLY A 37 1.91 -25.37 19.01
N GLY A 38 2.22 -26.47 19.69
CA GLY A 38 3.05 -27.54 19.17
C GLY A 38 2.24 -28.39 18.18
N GLY A 39 2.66 -28.39 16.92
CA GLY A 39 2.16 -29.31 15.89
C GLY A 39 3.30 -30.20 15.41
N SER A 40 3.45 -31.37 16.03
CA SER A 40 4.32 -32.44 15.55
C SER A 40 3.62 -33.19 14.41
N GLY A 41 4.07 -32.97 13.18
CA GLY A 41 3.68 -33.73 11.99
C GLY A 41 4.76 -34.75 11.63
N SER A 42 4.43 -36.03 11.78
CA SER A 42 5.30 -37.18 11.61
C SER A 42 5.48 -37.58 10.14
N GLY A 43 6.74 -37.78 9.73
CA GLY A 43 7.22 -38.90 8.91
C GLY A 43 6.59 -39.16 7.53
N GLY A 44 7.30 -38.73 6.48
CA GLY A 44 7.22 -39.33 5.14
C GLY A 44 8.57 -39.95 4.76
N PRO A 45 8.61 -41.13 4.11
CA PRO A 45 9.86 -41.83 3.80
C PRO A 45 10.69 -41.09 2.73
N THR A 46 11.93 -40.78 3.06
CA THR A 46 12.98 -40.33 2.13
C THR A 46 13.33 -41.45 1.14
N ARG A 47 13.02 -41.22 -0.12
CA ARG A 47 13.55 -42.00 -1.25
C ARG A 47 14.95 -41.48 -1.60
N PRO A 48 16.00 -42.31 -1.64
CA PRO A 48 17.31 -41.86 -2.12
C PRO A 48 17.26 -41.57 -3.62
N PRO A 49 17.87 -40.47 -4.11
CA PRO A 49 18.07 -40.27 -5.54
C PRO A 49 19.16 -41.23 -6.06
N PRO A 50 19.06 -41.68 -7.32
CA PRO A 50 20.11 -42.48 -7.95
C PRO A 50 21.33 -41.63 -8.27
N ASP A 51 22.50 -42.18 -7.91
CA ASP A 51 23.80 -41.73 -8.40
C ASP A 51 23.87 -41.93 -9.92
N GLY A 52 24.03 -40.84 -10.66
CA GLY A 52 24.15 -40.84 -12.11
C GLY A 52 25.10 -39.74 -12.56
N GLY A 53 26.37 -40.12 -12.73
CA GLY A 53 27.45 -39.26 -13.20
C GLY A 53 27.31 -38.82 -14.66
N GLY A 54 27.96 -37.71 -14.97
CA GLY A 54 28.05 -37.15 -16.31
C GLY A 54 28.92 -35.91 -16.29
N GLY A 55 30.25 -36.11 -16.30
CA GLY A 55 31.22 -35.04 -16.44
C GLY A 55 31.09 -34.43 -17.82
N GLY A 56 30.70 -33.15 -17.87
CA GLY A 56 30.82 -32.30 -19.03
C GLY A 56 31.55 -31.04 -18.61
N ASP A 57 32.60 -30.72 -19.35
CA ASP A 57 33.52 -29.59 -19.17
C ASP A 57 32.80 -28.29 -18.80
N ARG A 58 32.91 -27.91 -17.52
CA ARG A 58 32.48 -26.61 -17.04
C ARG A 58 33.55 -25.60 -17.43
N ASP A 59 33.35 -24.99 -18.59
CA ASP A 59 33.98 -23.72 -18.93
C ASP A 59 33.72 -22.73 -17.78
N PRO A 60 34.74 -22.23 -17.07
CA PRO A 60 34.57 -21.27 -15.99
C PRO A 60 34.10 -19.95 -16.57
N THR A 61 32.78 -19.83 -16.75
CA THR A 61 32.16 -18.54 -17.06
C THR A 61 32.56 -17.56 -15.96
N PRO A 62 33.29 -16.48 -16.28
CA PRO A 62 33.74 -15.54 -15.27
C PRO A 62 32.52 -14.96 -14.55
N PRO A 63 32.58 -14.80 -13.22
CA PRO A 63 31.48 -14.21 -12.48
C PRO A 63 31.18 -12.84 -13.08
N VAL A 64 29.93 -12.63 -13.51
CA VAL A 64 29.43 -11.36 -14.01
C VAL A 64 29.56 -10.34 -12.88
N ARG A 65 30.70 -9.66 -12.83
CA ARG A 65 30.93 -8.49 -11.98
C ARG A 65 30.10 -7.36 -12.58
N GLY A 66 28.98 -7.01 -11.96
CA GLY A 66 28.27 -5.80 -12.37
C GLY A 66 26.77 -5.73 -12.13
N ALA A 67 26.15 -6.68 -11.43
CA ALA A 67 24.83 -6.40 -10.87
C ALA A 67 25.02 -5.36 -9.76
N THR A 68 24.89 -4.08 -10.11
CA THR A 68 24.74 -3.00 -9.13
C THR A 68 23.66 -3.45 -8.13
N PRO A 69 23.90 -3.33 -6.82
CA PRO A 69 22.90 -3.69 -5.84
C PRO A 69 21.63 -2.91 -6.18
N THR A 70 20.58 -3.62 -6.56
CA THR A 70 19.25 -3.05 -6.72
C THR A 70 18.95 -2.35 -5.40
N SER A 71 18.91 -1.02 -5.43
CA SER A 71 18.59 -0.24 -4.24
C SER A 71 17.30 -0.77 -3.66
N CYS A 72 17.27 -1.07 -2.36
CA CYS A 72 16.06 -1.53 -1.71
C CYS A 72 14.92 -0.54 -2.02
N PRO A 73 13.75 -1.02 -2.49
CA PRO A 73 12.62 -0.14 -2.71
C PRO A 73 12.32 0.62 -1.42
N ALA A 74 12.15 1.93 -1.52
CA ALA A 74 11.79 2.75 -0.38
C ALA A 74 10.40 2.33 0.12
N PRO A 75 10.17 2.30 1.44
CA PRO A 75 8.86 2.01 1.98
C PRO A 75 7.83 3.04 1.50
N SER A 76 6.66 2.58 1.10
CA SER A 76 5.55 3.38 0.57
C SER A 76 4.29 3.19 1.42
N CYS A 77 3.37 4.15 1.40
CA CYS A 77 2.09 4.03 2.11
C CYS A 77 1.02 3.54 1.14
N VAL A 78 0.54 2.31 1.33
CA VAL A 78 -0.24 1.59 0.31
C VAL A 78 -1.60 1.18 0.83
N PHE A 79 -2.59 1.14 -0.07
CA PHE A 79 -3.91 0.65 0.29
C PHE A 79 -3.92 -0.88 0.35
N HIS A 80 -4.42 -1.42 1.45
CA HIS A 80 -4.66 -2.84 1.63
C HIS A 80 -6.17 -3.06 1.80
N ALA A 81 -6.79 -3.74 0.84
CA ALA A 81 -8.22 -4.02 0.88
C ALA A 81 -8.64 -4.87 2.09
N GLY A 82 -7.74 -5.70 2.62
CA GLY A 82 -7.97 -6.51 3.83
C GLY A 82 -9.17 -7.45 3.75
N THR A 83 -9.48 -8.09 4.89
CA THR A 83 -10.71 -8.88 5.11
C THR A 83 -11.80 -8.09 5.81
N VAL A 84 -11.45 -6.92 6.36
CA VAL A 84 -12.39 -6.02 7.04
C VAL A 84 -12.96 -5.02 6.06
N THR A 85 -14.28 -4.86 6.09
CA THR A 85 -15.03 -3.93 5.25
C THR A 85 -14.49 -2.52 5.40
N GLY A 86 -13.77 -2.01 4.40
CA GLY A 86 -13.23 -0.64 4.38
C GLY A 86 -11.76 -0.52 3.98
N GLY A 87 -10.98 -1.60 4.04
CA GLY A 87 -9.54 -1.54 3.79
C GLY A 87 -8.79 -0.56 4.70
N THR A 88 -7.45 -0.56 4.63
CA THR A 88 -6.60 0.34 5.43
C THR A 88 -5.31 0.65 4.67
N TYR A 89 -4.73 1.81 4.92
CA TYR A 89 -3.41 2.19 4.47
C TYR A 89 -2.34 1.77 5.48
N GLN A 90 -1.34 1.07 4.98
CA GLN A 90 -0.22 0.55 5.77
C GLN A 90 1.09 0.76 5.02
N VAL A 91 2.19 0.88 5.77
CA VAL A 91 3.52 0.96 5.16
C VAL A 91 3.82 -0.35 4.47
N CYS A 92 4.14 -0.35 3.19
CA CYS A 92 4.66 -1.50 2.49
C CYS A 92 6.18 -1.55 2.62
N THR A 93 6.68 -2.62 3.26
CA THR A 93 8.14 -2.82 3.40
C THR A 93 8.70 -3.79 2.37
N ALA A 94 7.83 -4.51 1.66
CA ALA A 94 8.21 -5.38 0.55
C ALA A 94 7.03 -5.59 -0.41
N SER A 95 7.25 -5.31 -1.69
CA SER A 95 6.25 -5.40 -2.74
C SER A 95 6.75 -6.15 -3.96
N GLY A 96 5.82 -6.68 -4.75
CA GLY A 96 6.11 -7.24 -6.07
C GLY A 96 4.82 -7.51 -6.83
N ALA A 97 4.89 -7.36 -8.15
CA ALA A 97 3.76 -7.61 -9.06
C ALA A 97 2.44 -6.93 -8.61
N GLY A 98 2.49 -5.65 -8.19
CA GLY A 98 1.28 -4.92 -7.79
C GLY A 98 0.78 -5.20 -6.39
N ALA A 99 1.39 -6.13 -5.66
CA ALA A 99 0.99 -6.49 -4.30
C ALA A 99 2.06 -6.09 -3.29
N CYS A 100 1.60 -5.84 -2.06
CA CYS A 100 2.46 -5.75 -0.89
C CYS A 100 2.38 -7.06 -0.11
N PHE A 101 3.53 -7.61 0.26
CA PHE A 101 3.61 -8.89 0.99
C PHE A 101 3.94 -8.69 2.47
N HIS A 102 4.57 -7.57 2.82
CA HIS A 102 4.92 -7.23 4.19
C HIS A 102 4.40 -5.84 4.53
N PHE A 103 3.39 -5.82 5.40
CA PHE A 103 2.76 -4.61 5.91
C PHE A 103 3.35 -4.24 7.26
N GLY A 104 3.70 -2.96 7.39
CA GLY A 104 4.15 -2.32 8.61
C GLY A 104 3.03 -1.53 9.29
N PRO A 105 3.35 -0.45 10.02
CA PRO A 105 2.35 0.35 10.72
C PRO A 105 1.40 1.05 9.75
N ARG A 106 0.25 1.47 10.28
CA ARG A 106 -0.72 2.29 9.53
C ARG A 106 -0.13 3.65 9.18
N CYS A 107 -0.48 4.18 8.02
CA CYS A 107 0.07 5.43 7.50
C CYS A 107 -0.95 6.21 6.68
N ALA A 108 -0.61 7.44 6.27
CA ALA A 108 -1.38 8.21 5.30
C ALA A 108 -0.47 8.58 4.11
N PRO A 109 -0.97 8.52 2.86
CA PRO A 109 -0.24 9.02 1.70
C PRO A 109 0.15 10.49 1.87
N ALA A 110 1.36 10.86 1.46
CA ALA A 110 1.89 12.22 1.64
C ALA A 110 1.13 13.28 0.81
N ASP A 111 0.51 12.87 -0.30
CA ASP A 111 -0.34 13.70 -1.14
C ASP A 111 -1.80 13.81 -0.63
N GLY A 112 -2.12 13.09 0.46
CA GLY A 112 -3.46 13.06 1.03
C GLY A 112 -4.52 12.41 0.13
N CYS A 113 -4.14 11.76 -0.96
CA CYS A 113 -5.06 11.17 -1.92
C CYS A 113 -5.31 9.69 -1.56
N MET A 114 -6.49 9.38 -1.03
CA MET A 114 -6.82 8.05 -0.50
C MET A 114 -7.93 7.38 -1.30
N PHE A 115 -7.86 6.06 -1.44
CA PHE A 115 -8.88 5.24 -2.07
C PHE A 115 -10.08 5.11 -1.12
N ASP A 116 -11.24 5.56 -1.58
CA ASP A 116 -12.53 5.40 -0.92
C ASP A 116 -13.15 4.07 -1.39
N PRO A 117 -13.22 3.04 -0.53
CA PRO A 117 -13.75 1.73 -0.89
C PRO A 117 -15.27 1.76 -1.19
N ALA A 118 -16.01 2.73 -0.65
CA ALA A 118 -17.45 2.83 -0.83
C ALA A 118 -17.79 3.37 -2.22
N SER A 119 -17.03 4.36 -2.70
CA SER A 119 -17.21 4.93 -4.04
C SER A 119 -16.29 4.34 -5.11
N GLN A 120 -15.32 3.51 -4.71
CA GLN A 120 -14.25 2.94 -5.54
C GLN A 120 -13.47 4.01 -6.32
N ARG A 121 -13.15 5.11 -5.65
CA ARG A 121 -12.48 6.29 -6.23
C ARG A 121 -11.43 6.83 -5.28
N TYR A 122 -10.41 7.45 -5.86
CA TYR A 122 -9.45 8.27 -5.13
C TYR A 122 -10.03 9.64 -4.81
N ARG A 123 -9.98 10.00 -3.53
CA ARG A 123 -10.54 11.24 -2.99
C ARG A 123 -9.58 11.85 -1.99
N ALA A 124 -9.55 13.18 -1.95
CA ALA A 124 -8.74 13.92 -0.99
C ALA A 124 -9.22 13.60 0.42
N CYS A 125 -8.31 13.20 1.30
CA CYS A 125 -8.64 12.92 2.68
C CYS A 125 -8.46 14.16 3.55
N ALA A 126 -9.57 14.67 4.12
CA ALA A 126 -9.52 15.82 5.02
C ALA A 126 -9.06 15.44 6.43
N GLN A 127 -9.34 14.20 6.86
CA GLN A 127 -9.06 13.73 8.22
C GLN A 127 -8.52 12.29 8.16
N PRO A 128 -7.21 12.10 7.89
CA PRO A 128 -6.59 10.80 7.97
C PRO A 128 -6.51 10.35 9.44
N SER A 129 -6.94 9.13 9.72
CA SER A 129 -6.89 8.54 11.06
C SER A 129 -6.57 7.06 10.94
N GLU A 130 -5.45 6.66 11.54
CA GLU A 130 -5.02 5.26 11.62
C GLU A 130 -5.15 4.48 10.30
N GLY A 131 -4.59 4.99 9.20
CA GLY A 131 -4.65 4.30 7.91
C GLY A 131 -6.00 4.37 7.18
N ALA A 132 -6.99 5.07 7.74
CA ALA A 132 -8.27 5.31 7.09
C ALA A 132 -8.51 6.81 6.91
N CYS A 133 -9.54 7.14 6.15
CA CYS A 133 -10.03 8.50 6.05
C CYS A 133 -11.38 8.64 6.74
N ALA A 134 -11.48 9.52 7.73
CA ALA A 134 -12.75 9.79 8.40
C ALA A 134 -13.68 10.69 7.57
N SER A 135 -13.13 11.49 6.66
CA SER A 135 -13.89 12.40 5.81
C SER A 135 -13.21 12.60 4.45
N PHE A 136 -13.90 12.18 3.39
CA PHE A 136 -13.44 12.29 2.01
C PHE A 136 -14.02 13.54 1.33
N GLY A 137 -13.15 14.28 0.64
CA GLY A 137 -13.45 15.49 -0.12
C GLY A 137 -13.58 15.26 -1.63
N ALA A 138 -13.07 16.20 -2.42
CA ALA A 138 -13.10 16.11 -3.88
C ALA A 138 -12.27 14.93 -4.42
N SER A 139 -12.57 14.48 -5.63
CA SER A 139 -11.76 13.48 -6.34
C SER A 139 -10.33 13.96 -6.55
N CYS A 140 -9.37 13.05 -6.46
CA CYS A 140 -7.94 13.34 -6.62
C CYS A 140 -7.24 12.24 -7.43
N THR A 141 -6.00 12.54 -7.84
CA THR A 141 -5.12 11.60 -8.53
C THR A 141 -3.85 11.40 -7.69
N PRO A 142 -3.47 10.16 -7.35
CA PRO A 142 -2.21 9.89 -6.66
C PRO A 142 -1.01 10.37 -7.46
N ALA A 143 -0.05 11.01 -6.79
CA ALA A 143 1.09 11.66 -7.46
C ALA A 143 1.98 10.68 -8.27
N GLY A 144 2.07 9.41 -7.85
CA GLY A 144 2.90 8.40 -8.51
C GLY A 144 2.23 7.67 -9.68
N GLY A 145 0.95 7.93 -9.97
CA GLY A 145 0.20 7.23 -11.01
C GLY A 145 -0.05 5.73 -10.77
N CYS A 146 0.54 5.14 -9.73
CA CYS A 146 0.26 3.79 -9.26
C CYS A 146 -1.02 3.79 -8.42
N ALA A 147 -1.99 2.96 -8.77
CA ALA A 147 -3.33 2.97 -8.22
C ALA A 147 -3.84 1.54 -7.97
N PHE A 148 -4.67 1.38 -6.94
CA PHE A 148 -5.29 0.12 -6.57
C PHE A 148 -6.46 -0.19 -7.50
N ASP A 149 -6.40 -1.33 -8.18
CA ASP A 149 -7.47 -1.87 -9.01
C ASP A 149 -8.36 -2.80 -8.17
N PRO A 150 -9.60 -2.41 -7.83
CA PRO A 150 -10.48 -3.22 -7.00
C PRO A 150 -10.98 -4.50 -7.67
N ARG A 151 -10.72 -4.70 -8.98
CA ARG A 151 -11.15 -5.89 -9.72
C ARG A 151 -10.24 -7.09 -9.45
N ASP A 152 -8.94 -6.86 -9.33
CA ASP A 152 -7.94 -7.91 -9.11
C ASP A 152 -7.19 -7.75 -7.76
N GLY A 153 -7.41 -6.64 -7.04
CA GLY A 153 -6.78 -6.37 -5.77
C GLY A 153 -5.30 -5.99 -5.88
N GLN A 154 -4.84 -5.58 -7.06
CA GLN A 154 -3.46 -5.22 -7.31
C GLN A 154 -3.28 -3.73 -7.62
N HIS A 155 -2.08 -3.23 -7.37
CA HIS A 155 -1.67 -1.90 -7.78
C HIS A 155 -1.12 -1.93 -9.21
N ARG A 156 -1.66 -1.04 -10.04
CA ARG A 156 -1.34 -0.90 -11.45
C ARG A 156 -1.11 0.55 -11.81
N THR A 157 -0.29 0.79 -12.82
CA THR A 157 -0.18 2.13 -13.38
C THR A 157 -1.52 2.53 -13.96
N CYS A 158 -1.93 3.77 -13.69
CA CYS A 158 -3.10 4.34 -14.30
C CYS A 158 -2.69 5.26 -15.44
N GLU A 159 -3.05 4.86 -16.66
CA GLU A 159 -2.74 5.61 -17.88
C GLU A 159 -3.76 6.70 -18.16
N GLN A 160 -4.97 6.58 -17.61
CA GLN A 160 -6.03 7.57 -17.78
C GLN A 160 -6.92 7.66 -16.54
N TRP A 161 -7.09 8.90 -16.07
CA TRP A 161 -7.90 9.24 -14.91
C TRP A 161 -9.20 9.92 -15.31
N SER A 162 -10.27 9.63 -14.58
CA SER A 162 -11.54 10.37 -14.64
C SER A 162 -12.20 10.35 -13.27
N ASP A 163 -12.40 11.54 -12.68
CA ASP A 163 -13.12 11.73 -11.42
C ASP A 163 -12.65 10.78 -10.29
N GLY A 164 -11.33 10.74 -10.07
CA GLY A 164 -10.68 9.92 -9.06
C GLY A 164 -10.62 8.43 -9.39
N ARG A 165 -11.10 8.01 -10.56
CA ARG A 165 -11.06 6.61 -10.99
C ARG A 165 -10.07 6.43 -12.13
N CYS A 166 -9.36 5.32 -12.12
CA CYS A 166 -8.63 4.89 -13.29
C CYS A 166 -9.57 4.27 -14.33
N THR A 167 -9.58 4.84 -15.54
CA THR A 167 -10.37 4.34 -16.68
C THR A 167 -9.55 3.50 -17.65
N ARG A 168 -8.22 3.62 -17.61
CA ARG A 168 -7.31 2.81 -18.42
C ARG A 168 -6.11 2.35 -17.59
N TRP A 169 -6.05 1.04 -17.39
CA TRP A 169 -5.05 0.38 -16.55
C TRP A 169 -3.87 -0.12 -17.37
N GLY A 170 -2.66 0.09 -16.86
CA GLY A 170 -1.42 -0.42 -17.43
C GLY A 170 -0.86 -1.61 -16.66
N ALA A 171 0.47 -1.69 -16.62
CA ALA A 171 1.23 -2.75 -15.96
C ALA A 171 1.10 -2.68 -14.42
N ALA A 172 1.38 -3.79 -13.75
CA ALA A 172 1.55 -3.80 -12.30
C ALA A 172 2.69 -2.84 -11.89
N CYS A 173 2.49 -2.09 -10.82
CA CYS A 173 3.49 -1.17 -10.28
C CYS A 173 3.84 -1.52 -8.84
N ALA A 174 5.02 -1.10 -8.41
CA ALA A 174 5.33 -1.08 -6.99
C ALA A 174 4.45 0.00 -6.33
N PRO A 175 3.62 -0.35 -5.35
CA PRO A 175 2.79 0.60 -4.63
C PRO A 175 3.63 1.53 -3.75
#